data_AF-A0A813LWX3-F1
#
_entry.id   AF-A0A813LWX3-F1
#
_cell.length_a   1.000
_cell.length_b   1.000
_cell.length_c   1.000
_cell.angle_alpha   90.00
_cell.angle_beta   90.00
_cell.angle_gamma   90.00
#
_symmetry.space_group_name_H-M   'P 1'
#
loop_
_entity.id
_entity.type
_entity.pdbx_description
1 polymer ?
#
loop_
_entity_poly.entity_id
_entity_poly.type
_entity_poly.pdbx_seq_one_letter_code
_entity_poly.pdbx_strand_id
1 'polypeptide(L)'
;VDKSGCRFDESMSLKEDYDFTCSHLQEHGSIVRINRMLIQAKHETNAGGACSVRDSAGTREEENITILQAKWPGAIWRHHTRKHQVVLRWECLKKSAPEES
;
A
#
# COMPACT_ATOMS: atom_id res chain seq x y z
N VAL A 1 14.56 9.37 20.44
CA VAL A 1 13.17 8.96 20.13
C VAL A 1 12.92 9.34 18.69
N ASP A 2 12.45 8.40 17.87
CA ASP A 2 12.23 8.58 16.44
C ASP A 2 11.18 9.70 16.20
N LYS A 3 11.50 10.63 15.28
CA LYS A 3 10.73 11.85 15.01
C LYS A 3 9.88 11.77 13.75
N SER A 4 9.90 10.64 13.03
CA SER A 4 9.08 10.49 11.83
C SER A 4 7.61 10.75 12.14
N GLY A 5 6.87 11.44 11.27
CA GLY A 5 5.42 11.64 11.38
C GLY A 5 4.60 10.47 10.82
N CYS A 6 5.19 9.68 9.92
CA CYS A 6 4.51 8.55 9.29
C CYS A 6 4.39 7.37 10.28
N ARG A 7 3.18 6.85 10.47
CA ARG A 7 2.87 5.69 11.32
C ARG A 7 2.01 4.70 10.54
N PHE A 8 2.03 3.45 10.97
CA PHE A 8 1.08 2.46 10.46
C PHE A 8 -0.33 2.79 10.94
N ASP A 9 -1.30 2.60 10.05
CA ASP A 9 -2.71 2.72 10.36
C ASP A 9 -3.21 1.45 11.06
N GLU A 10 -3.55 1.55 12.34
CA GLU A 10 -4.01 0.42 13.16
C GLU A 10 -5.36 -0.16 12.71
N SER A 11 -6.12 0.57 11.89
CA SER A 11 -7.35 0.04 11.28
C SER A 11 -7.08 -0.95 10.15
N MET A 12 -5.86 -0.94 9.60
CA MET A 12 -5.42 -1.83 8.55
C MET A 12 -4.78 -3.09 9.14
N SER A 13 -5.01 -4.21 8.45
CA SER A 13 -4.50 -5.53 8.85
C SER A 13 -3.75 -6.25 7.75
N LEU A 14 -3.88 -5.75 6.52
CA LEU A 14 -3.18 -6.19 5.33
C LEU A 14 -2.91 -4.96 4.47
N LYS A 15 -1.87 -5.02 3.62
CA LYS A 15 -1.52 -3.95 2.67
C LYS A 15 -1.12 -2.63 3.34
N GLU A 16 -0.70 -2.69 4.60
CA GLU A 16 -0.18 -1.58 5.39
C GLU A 16 1.09 -0.97 4.78
N ASP A 17 1.85 -1.77 4.03
CA ASP A 17 3.01 -1.37 3.25
C ASP A 17 2.66 -0.34 2.17
N TYR A 18 1.51 -0.49 1.50
CA TYR A 18 1.01 0.50 0.53
C TYR A 18 0.65 1.82 1.19
N ASP A 19 -0.05 1.77 2.32
CA ASP A 19 -0.44 2.97 3.07
C ASP A 19 0.79 3.74 3.58
N PHE A 20 1.75 3.01 4.14
CA PHE A 20 2.99 3.59 4.63
C PHE A 20 3.82 4.19 3.50
N THR A 21 3.84 3.53 2.33
CA THR A 21 4.48 4.06 1.11
C THR A 21 3.82 5.35 0.64
N CYS A 22 2.50 5.40 0.57
CA CYS A 22 1.76 6.62 0.23
C CYS A 22 2.02 7.76 1.22
N SER A 23 2.06 7.44 2.52
CA SER A 23 2.37 8.42 3.58
C SER A 23 3.76 9.02 3.40
N HIS A 24 4.77 8.21 3.07
CA HIS A 24 6.13 8.71 2.77
C HIS A 24 6.20 9.52 1.48
N LEU A 25 5.47 9.08 0.44
CA LEU A 25 5.38 9.83 -0.80
C LEU A 25 4.71 11.20 -0.61
N GLN A 26 3.71 11.30 0.27
CA GLN A 26 3.06 12.56 0.62
C GLN A 26 3.98 13.46 1.45
N GLU A 27 4.61 12.93 2.50
CA GLU A 27 5.45 13.70 3.43
C GLU A 27 6.79 14.10 2.83
N HIS A 28 7.42 13.22 2.04
CA HIS A 28 8.80 13.39 1.57
C HIS A 28 8.93 13.52 0.04
N GLY A 29 7.83 13.37 -0.71
CA GLY A 29 7.77 13.56 -2.16
C GLY A 29 8.41 12.45 -3.01
N SER A 30 9.13 11.50 -2.41
CA SER A 30 9.82 10.44 -3.13
C SER A 30 10.07 9.18 -2.28
N ILE A 31 10.23 8.04 -2.96
CA ILE A 31 10.64 6.76 -2.39
C ILE A 31 11.68 6.11 -3.30
N VAL A 32 12.48 5.21 -2.74
CA VAL A 32 13.46 4.42 -3.49
C VAL A 32 12.94 3.00 -3.67
N ARG A 33 12.86 2.55 -4.94
CA ARG A 33 12.59 1.15 -5.28
C ARG A 33 13.87 0.49 -5.81
N ILE A 34 14.35 -0.53 -5.10
CA ILE A 34 15.56 -1.26 -5.48
C ILE A 34 15.17 -2.51 -6.26
N ASN A 35 15.38 -2.51 -7.58
CA ASN A 35 15.12 -3.68 -8.44
C ASN A 35 16.33 -4.64 -8.56
N ARG A 36 17.47 -4.32 -7.92
CA ARG A 36 18.71 -5.12 -7.99
C ARG A 36 18.62 -6.40 -7.15
N MET A 37 17.78 -6.43 -6.13
CA MET A 37 17.64 -7.55 -5.21
C MET A 37 16.16 -7.89 -5.06
N LEU A 38 15.80 -9.14 -5.34
CA LEU A 38 14.47 -9.67 -5.07
C LEU A 38 14.56 -10.57 -3.84
N ILE A 39 13.89 -10.19 -2.77
CA ILE A 39 13.79 -11.02 -1.57
C ILE A 39 12.64 -12.01 -1.78
N GLN A 40 12.97 -13.28 -2.01
CA GLN A 40 11.98 -14.36 -2.00
C GLN A 40 11.87 -14.92 -0.59
N ALA A 41 11.01 -14.31 0.21
CA ALA A 41 10.80 -14.77 1.56
C ALA A 41 9.73 -15.88 1.62
N LYS A 42 10.00 -16.94 2.39
CA LYS A 42 9.12 -18.11 2.54
C LYS A 42 7.92 -17.85 3.48
N HIS A 43 7.36 -16.64 3.44
CA HIS A 43 6.32 -16.19 4.36
C HIS A 43 4.93 -16.76 4.03
N GLU A 44 4.67 -17.12 2.77
CA GLU A 44 3.34 -17.56 2.33
C GLU A 44 2.91 -18.91 2.92
N THR A 45 3.85 -19.77 3.33
CA THR A 45 3.54 -21.14 3.81
C THR A 45 3.71 -21.33 5.32
N ASN A 46 4.17 -20.31 6.05
CA ASN A 46 4.37 -20.44 7.49
C ASN A 46 3.02 -20.26 8.22
N ALA A 47 2.72 -21.16 9.15
CA ALA A 47 1.54 -21.03 10.00
C ALA A 47 1.68 -19.79 10.91
N GLY A 48 0.74 -18.85 10.78
CA GLY A 48 0.71 -17.59 11.54
C GLY A 48 0.94 -16.33 10.68
N GLY A 49 0.94 -15.15 11.31
CA GLY A 49 1.16 -13.86 10.64
C GLY A 49 0.07 -13.48 9.63
N ALA A 50 0.42 -12.74 8.58
CA ALA A 50 -0.51 -12.29 7.54
C ALA A 50 -1.26 -13.44 6.86
N CYS A 51 -0.67 -14.65 6.80
CA CYS A 51 -1.31 -15.85 6.26
C CYS A 51 -2.48 -16.35 7.11
N SER A 52 -2.53 -16.02 8.41
CA SER A 52 -3.66 -16.33 9.29
C SER A 52 -4.81 -15.32 9.17
N VAL A 53 -4.50 -14.10 8.72
CA VAL A 53 -5.45 -13.00 8.48
C VAL A 53 -6.05 -13.08 7.07
N ARG A 54 -5.33 -13.70 6.13
CA ARG A 54 -5.84 -14.01 4.79
C ARG A 54 -6.91 -15.09 4.89
N ASP A 55 -8.16 -14.68 4.75
CA ASP A 55 -9.26 -15.61 4.56
C ASP A 55 -9.19 -16.20 3.16
N SER A 56 -9.53 -17.49 3.03
CA SER A 56 -9.61 -18.15 1.72
C SER A 56 -10.62 -17.49 0.77
N ALA A 57 -11.57 -16.72 1.32
CA ALA A 57 -12.55 -15.95 0.58
C ALA A 57 -12.04 -14.56 0.12
N GLY A 58 -10.91 -14.07 0.64
CA GLY A 58 -10.31 -12.78 0.30
C GLY A 58 -11.06 -11.55 0.82
N THR A 59 -12.06 -11.72 1.70
CA THR A 59 -12.85 -10.63 2.29
C THR A 59 -11.98 -9.60 2.98
N ARG A 60 -10.98 -10.05 3.74
CA ARG A 60 -10.11 -9.13 4.48
C ARG A 60 -9.20 -8.33 3.57
N GLU A 61 -8.74 -8.94 2.46
CA GLU A 61 -7.98 -8.23 1.44
C GLU A 61 -8.86 -7.15 0.78
N GLU A 62 -10.13 -7.44 0.49
CA GLU A 62 -11.09 -6.50 -0.10
C GLU A 62 -11.42 -5.31 0.81
N GLU A 63 -11.58 -5.55 2.11
CA GLU A 63 -11.76 -4.49 3.12
C GLU A 63 -10.57 -3.53 3.13
N ASN A 64 -9.33 -4.07 3.20
CA ASN A 64 -8.13 -3.23 3.20
C ASN A 64 -7.93 -2.49 1.88
N ILE A 65 -8.30 -3.10 0.73
CA ILE A 65 -8.30 -2.39 -0.57
C ILE A 65 -9.27 -1.21 -0.53
N THR A 66 -10.46 -1.40 0.05
CA THR A 66 -11.47 -0.34 0.15
C THR A 66 -10.98 0.82 1.02
N ILE A 67 -10.35 0.52 2.16
CA ILE A 67 -9.71 1.52 3.04
C ILE A 67 -8.63 2.29 2.26
N LEU A 68 -7.74 1.59 1.55
CA LEU A 68 -6.69 2.21 0.74
C LEU A 68 -7.23 3.12 -0.36
N GLN A 69 -8.30 2.70 -1.05
CA GLN A 69 -8.92 3.50 -2.10
C GLN A 69 -9.61 4.76 -1.54
N ALA A 70 -10.21 4.66 -0.35
CA ALA A 70 -10.81 5.80 0.33
C ALA A 70 -9.76 6.80 0.83
N LYS A 71 -8.66 6.29 1.40
CA LYS A 71 -7.57 7.11 1.95
C LYS A 71 -6.70 7.76 0.88
N TRP A 72 -6.47 7.05 -0.23
CA TRP A 72 -5.60 7.48 -1.33
C TRP A 72 -6.34 7.47 -2.66
N PRO A 73 -7.37 8.32 -2.84
CA PRO A 73 -8.20 8.32 -4.04
C PRO A 73 -7.35 8.61 -5.28
N GLY A 74 -7.50 7.78 -6.32
CA GLY A 74 -6.77 7.91 -7.58
C GLY A 74 -5.35 7.35 -7.58
N ALA A 75 -4.74 7.07 -6.42
CA ALA A 75 -3.43 6.43 -6.34
C ALA A 75 -3.51 4.90 -6.29
N ILE A 76 -4.59 4.34 -5.75
CA ILE A 76 -4.76 2.90 -5.56
C ILE A 76 -5.76 2.32 -6.56
N TRP A 77 -5.27 1.44 -7.42
CA TRP A 77 -6.05 0.77 -8.46
C TRP A 77 -6.09 -0.73 -8.22
N ARG A 78 -7.18 -1.40 -8.58
CA ARG A 78 -7.23 -2.88 -8.56
C ARG A 78 -6.37 -3.45 -9.68
N HIS A 79 -5.66 -4.54 -9.40
CA HIS A 79 -4.90 -5.24 -10.43
C HIS A 79 -5.87 -5.95 -11.39
N HIS A 80 -5.72 -5.72 -12.69
CA HIS A 80 -6.68 -6.17 -13.71
C HIS A 80 -6.80 -7.70 -13.83
N THR A 81 -5.71 -8.45 -13.64
CA THR A 81 -5.68 -9.92 -13.75
C THR A 81 -5.55 -10.67 -12.44
N ARG A 82 -5.08 -10.03 -11.36
CA ARG A 82 -4.75 -10.70 -10.09
C ARG A 82 -5.74 -10.26 -9.03
N LYS A 83 -6.59 -11.19 -8.59
CA LYS A 83 -7.57 -10.92 -7.53
C LYS A 83 -6.87 -10.48 -6.24
N HIS A 84 -7.51 -9.60 -5.49
CA HIS A 84 -7.03 -9.10 -4.20
C HIS A 84 -5.67 -8.38 -4.24
N GLN A 85 -5.20 -7.98 -5.43
CA GLN A 85 -3.97 -7.19 -5.60
C GLN A 85 -4.31 -5.77 -6.07
N VAL A 86 -3.39 -4.85 -5.74
CA VAL A 86 -3.50 -3.45 -6.11
C VAL A 86 -2.28 -3.01 -6.93
N VAL A 87 -2.45 -1.93 -7.66
CA VAL A 87 -1.42 -1.20 -8.38
C VAL A 87 -1.39 0.21 -7.80
N LEU A 88 -0.24 0.60 -7.25
CA LEU A 88 0.02 1.95 -6.79
C LEU A 88 0.47 2.83 -7.96
N ARG A 89 -0.23 3.93 -8.19
CA ARG A 89 0.03 4.93 -9.24
C ARG A 89 0.04 6.33 -8.63
N TRP A 90 1.18 6.72 -8.06
CA TRP A 90 1.29 8.01 -7.35
C TRP A 90 1.22 9.24 -8.28
N GLU A 91 1.70 9.12 -9.52
CA GLU A 91 1.78 10.22 -10.48
C GLU A 91 0.42 10.87 -10.80
N CYS A 92 -0.68 10.14 -10.60
CA CYS A 92 -2.03 10.64 -10.82
C CYS A 92 -2.43 11.77 -9.87
N LEU A 93 -1.80 11.88 -8.69
CA LEU A 93 -2.06 12.95 -7.71
C LEU A 93 -1.25 14.23 -7.95
N LYS A 94 -0.19 14.18 -8.78
CA LYS A 94 0.66 15.36 -9.04
C LYS A 94 0.04 16.37 -10.02
N LYS A 95 -1.03 16.00 -10.75
CA LYS A 95 -1.62 16.82 -11.81
C LYS A 95 -2.62 17.88 -11.34
N SER A 96 -2.92 17.99 -10.05
CA SER A 96 -3.88 18.96 -9.52
C SER A 96 -3.28 20.15 -8.78
N ALA A 97 -1.95 20.33 -8.80
CA ALA A 97 -1.35 21.59 -8.38
C ALA A 97 -1.51 22.58 -9.56
N PRO A 98 -2.25 23.70 -9.41
CA PRO A 98 -2.24 24.73 -10.43
C PRO A 98 -0.81 25.24 -10.58
N GLU A 99 -0.34 25.35 -11.83
CA GLU A 99 0.87 26.09 -12.16
C GLU A 99 0.63 27.54 -11.70
N GLU A 100 1.33 27.96 -10.65
CA GLU A 100 1.42 29.39 -10.32
C GLU A 100 2.12 30.08 -11.51
N SER A 101 1.38 30.93 -12.22
CA SER A 101 1.85 31.83 -13.28
C SER A 101 1.10 33.14 -13.20
#